data_AF-A0A1Y1KHB0-F1
#
_entry.id   AF-A0A1Y1KHB0-F1
#
_cell.length_a   1.000
_cell.length_b   1.000
_cell.length_c   1.000
_cell.angle_alpha   90.00
_cell.angle_beta   90.00
_cell.angle_gamma   90.00
#
_symmetry.space_group_name_H-M   'P 1'
#
loop_
_entity.id
_entity.type
_entity.pdbx_description
1 polymer ?
#
loop_
_entity_poly.entity_id
_entity_poly.type
_entity_poly.pdbx_seq_one_letter_code
_entity_poly.pdbx_strand_id
1 'polypeptide(L)'
;LNVEVAAATNVASVNRDNRLLGFQKQLGCSISAIGRALSLLLEQDGNTNLQLVRSLSDAGKLLVDLFSSYSSTRKELLALGLSKEFKDTLHNAEVDDWLFGINLDERLRASKNLEKVSQELRPAKPKAPVAYREAKNSRGRSLFPRVRRDRQPFHQRTHPFYSARPPSYPFYRGRNLARMQGQRTEETEFINLQRSLN
;
A
#
# COMPACT_ATOMS: atom_id res chain seq x y z
N LEU A 1 6.62 5.68 -13.83
CA LEU A 1 5.28 5.68 -13.19
C LEU A 1 4.45 6.72 -13.91
N ASN A 2 3.22 6.40 -14.30
CA ASN A 2 2.29 7.33 -14.95
C ASN A 2 2.01 8.56 -14.06
N VAL A 3 1.94 9.74 -14.66
CA VAL A 3 1.76 11.02 -13.93
C VAL A 3 0.39 11.11 -13.25
N GLU A 4 -0.64 10.54 -13.84
CA GLU A 4 -2.00 10.50 -13.29
C GLU A 4 -2.03 9.68 -12.00
N VAL A 5 -1.30 8.55 -11.99
CA VAL A 5 -1.21 7.67 -10.82
C VAL A 5 -0.34 8.30 -9.74
N ALA A 6 0.75 8.97 -10.12
CA ALA A 6 1.58 9.71 -9.17
C ALA A 6 0.80 10.83 -8.46
N ALA A 7 -0.09 11.54 -9.17
CA ALA A 7 -0.94 12.58 -8.59
C ALA A 7 -2.04 12.01 -7.68
N ALA A 8 -2.55 10.82 -7.98
CA ALA A 8 -3.64 10.18 -7.22
C ALA A 8 -3.15 9.38 -6.00
N THR A 9 -1.86 9.03 -5.93
CA THR A 9 -1.29 8.24 -4.83
C THR A 9 -0.57 9.09 -3.81
N ASN A 10 -0.47 8.58 -2.57
CA ASN A 10 0.25 9.28 -1.51
C ASN A 10 1.77 9.17 -1.69
N VAL A 11 2.50 10.14 -1.10
CA VAL A 11 3.97 10.22 -1.19
C VAL A 11 4.65 8.96 -0.65
N ALA A 12 4.10 8.33 0.40
CA ALA A 12 4.64 7.11 0.97
C ALA A 12 4.61 5.92 -0.01
N SER A 13 3.53 5.77 -0.77
CA SER A 13 3.38 4.74 -1.81
C SER A 13 4.29 5.00 -2.99
N VAL A 14 4.45 6.26 -3.40
CA VAL A 14 5.41 6.65 -4.44
C VAL A 14 6.84 6.34 -4.01
N ASN A 15 7.22 6.66 -2.77
CA ASN A 15 8.56 6.34 -2.24
C ASN A 15 8.83 4.83 -2.20
N ARG A 16 7.82 4.03 -1.85
CA ARG A 16 7.90 2.56 -1.90
C ARG A 16 8.07 2.06 -3.34
N ASP A 17 7.28 2.59 -4.28
CA ASP A 17 7.41 2.26 -5.71
C ASP A 17 8.81 2.60 -6.24
N ASN A 18 9.34 3.77 -5.90
CA ASN A 18 10.69 4.18 -6.30
C ASN A 18 11.78 3.23 -5.80
N ARG A 19 11.63 2.70 -4.58
CA ARG A 19 12.55 1.68 -4.06
C ARG A 19 12.46 0.37 -4.85
N LEU A 20 11.24 -0.08 -5.18
CA LEU A 20 11.02 -1.26 -6.01
C LEU A 20 11.55 -1.08 -7.43
N LEU A 21 11.37 0.11 -8.01
CA LEU A 21 11.97 0.50 -9.29
C LEU A 21 13.50 0.44 -9.23
N GLY A 22 14.12 0.85 -8.11
CA GLY A 22 15.56 0.72 -7.89
C GLY A 22 16.04 -0.73 -7.99
N PHE A 23 15.35 -1.65 -7.32
CA PHE A 23 15.65 -3.09 -7.43
C PHE A 23 15.43 -3.63 -8.84
N GLN A 24 14.32 -3.24 -9.47
CA GLN A 24 14.01 -3.65 -10.84
C GLN A 24 15.08 -3.16 -11.84
N LYS A 25 15.60 -1.93 -11.67
CA LYS A 25 16.73 -1.41 -12.47
C LYS A 25 18.00 -2.24 -12.27
N GLN A 26 18.33 -2.58 -11.02
CA GLN A 26 19.48 -3.43 -10.73
C GLN A 26 19.34 -4.81 -11.40
N LEU A 27 18.15 -5.41 -11.38
CA LEU A 27 17.87 -6.64 -12.11
C LEU A 27 18.07 -6.48 -13.62
N GLY A 28 17.59 -5.37 -14.20
CA GLY A 28 17.81 -5.05 -15.62
C GLY A 28 19.29 -4.93 -15.98
N CYS A 29 20.09 -4.31 -15.11
CA CYS A 29 21.55 -4.26 -15.27
C CYS A 29 22.17 -5.67 -15.20
N SER A 30 21.74 -6.51 -14.25
CA SER A 30 22.22 -7.89 -14.11
C SER A 30 21.87 -8.75 -15.34
N ILE A 31 20.65 -8.64 -15.87
CA ILE A 31 20.23 -9.33 -17.10
C ILE A 31 21.11 -8.88 -18.28
N SER A 32 21.35 -7.58 -18.40
CA SER A 32 22.23 -7.03 -19.46
C SER A 32 23.67 -7.53 -19.33
N ALA A 33 24.20 -7.63 -18.10
CA ALA A 33 25.52 -8.18 -17.84
C ALA A 33 25.63 -9.66 -18.22
N ILE A 34 24.60 -10.47 -17.93
CA ILE A 34 24.53 -11.87 -18.37
C ILE A 34 24.44 -11.96 -19.89
N GLY A 35 23.61 -11.13 -20.53
CA GLY A 35 23.51 -11.07 -21.99
C GLY A 35 24.87 -10.78 -22.63
N ARG A 36 25.61 -9.81 -22.09
CA ARG A 36 26.97 -9.50 -22.53
C ARG A 36 27.94 -10.65 -22.29
N ALA A 37 27.88 -11.32 -21.15
CA ALA A 37 28.71 -12.49 -20.85
C ALA A 37 28.43 -13.64 -21.83
N LEU A 38 27.16 -13.87 -22.17
CA LEU A 38 26.75 -14.84 -23.18
C LEU A 38 27.28 -14.47 -24.57
N SER A 39 27.16 -13.21 -25.00
CA SER A 39 27.72 -12.75 -26.28
C SER A 39 29.22 -13.00 -26.37
N LEU A 40 29.98 -12.61 -25.33
CA LEU A 40 31.43 -12.84 -25.29
C LEU A 40 31.79 -14.32 -25.33
N LEU A 41 30.99 -15.18 -24.69
CA LEU A 41 31.25 -16.61 -24.70
C LEU A 41 30.98 -17.24 -26.08
N LEU A 42 29.93 -16.78 -26.77
CA LEU A 42 29.56 -17.28 -28.09
C LEU A 42 30.50 -16.79 -29.20
N GLU A 43 31.15 -15.64 -29.00
CA GLU A 43 32.18 -15.11 -29.89
C GLU A 43 33.54 -15.82 -29.76
N GLN A 44 33.74 -16.69 -28.76
CA GLN A 44 34.97 -17.47 -28.65
C GLN A 44 35.01 -18.61 -29.68
N ASP A 45 35.90 -18.48 -30.66
CA ASP A 45 36.11 -19.49 -31.70
C ASP A 45 36.54 -20.84 -31.11
N GLY A 46 35.75 -21.88 -31.42
CA GLY A 46 36.16 -23.29 -31.33
C GLY A 46 36.01 -23.99 -29.97
N ASN A 47 35.61 -23.32 -28.88
CA ASN A 47 35.43 -23.99 -27.58
C ASN A 47 34.33 -23.36 -26.69
N THR A 48 33.14 -23.12 -27.25
CA THR A 48 31.97 -22.69 -26.47
C THR A 48 31.58 -23.76 -25.44
N ASN A 49 31.77 -23.45 -24.15
CA ASN A 49 31.33 -24.33 -23.08
C ASN A 49 29.79 -24.28 -22.96
N LEU A 50 29.12 -25.24 -23.63
CA LEU A 50 27.66 -25.35 -23.67
C LEU A 50 27.01 -25.48 -22.28
N GLN A 51 27.70 -26.09 -21.30
CA GLN A 51 27.17 -26.17 -19.93
C GLN A 51 27.10 -24.77 -19.31
N LEU A 52 28.13 -23.95 -19.52
CA LEU A 52 28.18 -22.58 -19.01
C LEU A 52 27.17 -21.67 -19.72
N VAL A 53 26.98 -21.81 -21.04
CA VAL A 53 25.90 -21.14 -21.79
C VAL A 53 24.54 -21.47 -21.18
N ARG A 54 24.30 -22.75 -20.90
CA ARG A 54 23.03 -23.22 -20.34
C ARG A 54 22.80 -22.66 -18.94
N SER A 55 23.80 -22.73 -18.06
CA SER A 55 23.71 -22.16 -16.71
C SER A 55 23.46 -20.65 -16.71
N LEU A 56 24.15 -19.89 -17.57
CA LEU A 56 23.93 -18.46 -17.72
C LEU A 56 22.54 -18.15 -18.30
N SER A 57 22.09 -18.93 -19.27
CA SER A 57 20.75 -18.77 -19.85
C SER A 57 19.66 -19.03 -18.82
N ASP A 58 19.80 -20.07 -18.00
CA ASP A 58 18.83 -20.41 -16.96
C ASP A 58 18.84 -19.34 -15.83
N ALA A 59 20.02 -18.81 -15.47
CA ALA A 59 20.11 -17.66 -14.56
C ALA A 59 19.45 -16.40 -15.15
N GLY A 60 19.66 -16.13 -16.45
CA GLY A 60 19.02 -15.03 -17.16
C GLY A 60 17.50 -15.14 -17.14
N LYS A 61 16.93 -16.32 -17.41
CA LYS A 61 15.48 -16.57 -17.33
C LYS A 61 14.93 -16.27 -15.94
N LEU A 62 15.57 -16.78 -14.88
CA LEU A 62 15.16 -16.52 -13.50
C LEU A 62 15.15 -15.03 -13.15
N LEU A 63 16.14 -14.27 -13.64
CA LEU A 63 16.19 -12.82 -13.42
C LEU A 63 15.11 -12.09 -14.22
N VAL A 64 14.81 -12.52 -15.45
CA VAL A 64 13.73 -11.97 -16.26
C VAL A 64 12.36 -12.24 -15.62
N ASP A 65 12.14 -13.45 -15.11
CA ASP A 65 10.92 -13.81 -14.38
C ASP A 65 10.76 -12.93 -13.14
N LEU A 66 11.84 -12.73 -12.39
CA LEU A 66 11.86 -11.84 -11.23
C LEU A 66 11.59 -10.38 -11.64
N PHE A 67 12.21 -9.90 -12.72
CA PHE A 67 11.99 -8.55 -13.24
C PHE A 67 10.52 -8.31 -13.61
N SER A 68 9.87 -9.30 -14.25
CA SER A 68 8.44 -9.26 -14.58
C SER A 68 7.58 -9.27 -13.30
N SER A 69 7.91 -10.11 -12.32
CA SER A 69 7.24 -10.17 -11.03
C SER A 69 7.28 -8.82 -10.28
N TYR A 70 8.40 -8.09 -10.37
CA TYR A 70 8.50 -6.74 -9.82
C TYR A 70 7.53 -5.75 -10.51
N SER A 71 7.34 -5.82 -11.83
CA SER A 71 6.35 -4.99 -12.52
C SER A 71 4.94 -5.24 -11.98
N SER A 72 4.54 -6.50 -11.82
CA SER A 72 3.24 -6.88 -11.26
C SER A 72 3.09 -6.41 -9.81
N THR A 73 4.11 -6.63 -8.98
CA THR A 73 4.14 -6.21 -7.57
C THR A 73 3.98 -4.70 -7.44
N ARG A 74 4.65 -3.92 -8.29
CA ARG A 74 4.54 -2.45 -8.32
C ARG A 74 3.13 -2.02 -8.69
N LYS A 75 2.52 -2.63 -9.72
CA LYS A 75 1.13 -2.37 -10.11
C LYS A 75 0.17 -2.66 -8.96
N GLU A 76 0.27 -3.82 -8.32
CA GLU A 76 -0.61 -4.22 -7.22
C GLU A 76 -0.51 -3.27 -6.03
N LEU A 77 0.72 -2.96 -5.58
CA LEU A 77 0.93 -2.09 -4.42
C LEU A 77 0.45 -0.65 -4.66
N LEU A 78 0.62 -0.13 -5.88
CA LEU A 78 0.07 1.17 -6.24
C LEU A 78 -1.47 1.13 -6.34
N ALA A 79 -2.03 0.05 -6.88
CA ALA A 79 -3.48 -0.13 -6.98
C ALA A 79 -4.16 -0.23 -5.61
N LEU A 80 -3.48 -0.66 -4.55
CA LEU A 80 -4.05 -0.68 -3.19
C LEU A 80 -4.51 0.71 -2.72
N GLY A 81 -3.79 1.77 -3.12
CA GLY A 81 -4.07 3.15 -2.74
C GLY A 81 -5.11 3.88 -3.60
N LEU A 82 -5.63 3.24 -4.65
CA LEU A 82 -6.56 3.85 -5.62
C LEU A 82 -8.01 3.42 -5.38
N SER A 83 -8.96 4.19 -5.92
CA SER A 83 -10.39 3.86 -5.81
C SER A 83 -10.70 2.53 -6.48
N LYS A 84 -11.64 1.78 -5.91
CA LYS A 84 -12.01 0.43 -6.37
C LYS A 84 -12.41 0.40 -7.85
N GLU A 85 -13.02 1.49 -8.33
CA GLU A 85 -13.46 1.69 -9.72
C GLU A 85 -12.32 1.60 -10.75
N PHE A 86 -11.11 2.03 -10.39
CA PHE A 86 -9.97 2.03 -11.31
C PHE A 86 -9.03 0.83 -11.12
N LYS A 87 -9.25 -0.01 -10.09
CA LYS A 87 -8.36 -1.16 -9.83
C LYS A 87 -8.41 -2.16 -10.97
N ASP A 88 -9.59 -2.49 -11.46
CA ASP A 88 -9.76 -3.49 -12.52
C ASP A 88 -9.18 -2.99 -13.86
N THR A 89 -9.35 -1.71 -14.16
CA THR A 89 -8.81 -1.09 -15.38
C THR A 89 -7.30 -0.97 -15.34
N LEU A 90 -6.72 -0.66 -14.18
CA LEU A 90 -5.26 -0.60 -13.97
C LEU A 90 -4.63 -2.00 -13.92
N HIS A 91 -5.33 -3.00 -13.38
CA HIS A 91 -4.86 -4.38 -13.35
C HIS A 91 -4.67 -4.91 -14.78
N ASN A 92 -5.66 -4.68 -15.65
CA ASN A 92 -5.62 -5.14 -17.04
C ASN A 92 -4.75 -4.28 -17.95
N ALA A 93 -4.16 -3.20 -17.42
CA ALA A 93 -3.31 -2.34 -18.22
C ALA A 93 -1.99 -3.03 -18.56
N GLU A 94 -1.66 -3.12 -19.86
CA GLU A 94 -0.35 -3.59 -20.30
C GLU A 94 0.76 -2.68 -19.77
N VAL A 95 1.87 -3.31 -19.39
CA VAL A 95 3.10 -2.62 -18.98
C VAL A 95 3.87 -2.33 -20.27
N ASP A 96 4.17 -1.07 -20.49
CA ASP A 96 4.94 -0.60 -21.64
C ASP A 96 6.07 0.31 -21.13
N ASP A 97 6.47 1.33 -21.90
CA ASP A 97 7.34 2.42 -21.42
C ASP A 97 6.90 3.02 -20.06
N TRP A 98 5.59 2.95 -19.78
CA TRP A 98 4.99 3.33 -18.52
C TRP A 98 4.39 2.12 -17.79
N LEU A 99 4.38 2.18 -16.45
CA LEU A 99 3.95 1.07 -15.59
C LEU A 99 2.51 0.59 -15.88
N PHE A 100 1.64 1.51 -16.34
CA PHE A 100 0.28 1.21 -16.77
C PHE A 100 0.06 1.50 -18.26
N GLY A 101 1.12 1.60 -19.04
CA GLY A 101 1.09 1.90 -20.47
C GLY A 101 0.85 3.37 -20.79
N ILE A 102 1.10 3.74 -22.06
CA ILE A 102 0.96 5.11 -22.57
C ILE A 102 -0.51 5.55 -22.57
N ASN A 103 -1.42 4.66 -22.98
CA ASN A 103 -2.84 4.97 -23.17
C ASN A 103 -3.66 4.80 -21.88
N LEU A 104 -3.10 5.20 -20.73
CA LEU A 104 -3.80 5.07 -19.45
C LEU A 104 -4.98 6.06 -19.34
N ASP A 105 -4.77 7.29 -19.78
CA ASP A 105 -5.76 8.37 -19.75
C ASP A 105 -7.00 8.04 -20.59
N GLU A 106 -6.80 7.50 -21.79
CA GLU A 106 -7.86 7.03 -22.69
C GLU A 106 -8.66 5.89 -22.04
N ARG A 107 -7.99 4.91 -21.43
CA ARG A 107 -8.66 3.82 -20.69
C ARG A 107 -9.47 4.32 -19.51
N LEU A 108 -8.96 5.29 -18.76
CA LEU A 108 -9.69 5.88 -17.63
C LEU A 108 -10.94 6.62 -18.11
N ARG A 109 -10.86 7.36 -19.22
CA ARG A 109 -12.03 8.04 -19.83
C ARG A 109 -13.04 7.03 -20.38
N ALA A 110 -12.57 6.02 -21.10
CA ALA A 110 -13.40 4.95 -21.64
C ALA A 110 -14.14 4.19 -20.52
N SER A 111 -13.46 3.88 -19.42
CA SER A 111 -14.05 3.22 -18.26
C SER A 111 -15.15 4.05 -17.60
N LYS A 112 -14.92 5.35 -17.40
CA LYS A 112 -15.95 6.27 -16.87
C LYS A 112 -17.15 6.39 -17.81
N ASN A 113 -16.92 6.43 -19.12
CA ASN A 113 -18.00 6.49 -20.10
C ASN A 113 -18.80 5.18 -20.13
N LEU A 114 -18.11 4.03 -20.08
CA LEU A 114 -18.74 2.71 -20.01
C LEU A 114 -19.59 2.57 -18.76
N GLU A 115 -19.13 3.07 -17.61
CA GLU A 115 -19.92 3.05 -16.37
C GLU A 115 -21.20 3.88 -16.51
N LYS A 116 -21.12 5.08 -17.08
CA LYS A 116 -22.30 5.93 -17.34
C LYS A 116 -23.29 5.23 -18.27
N VAL A 117 -22.82 4.71 -19.40
CA VAL A 117 -23.65 3.96 -20.36
C VAL A 117 -24.27 2.74 -19.69
N SER A 118 -23.51 2.04 -18.85
CA SER A 118 -24.01 0.87 -18.11
C SER A 118 -25.09 1.22 -17.09
N GLN A 119 -25.01 2.40 -16.46
CA GLN A 119 -26.06 2.88 -15.56
C GLN A 119 -27.35 3.23 -16.31
N GLU A 120 -27.25 3.80 -17.51
CA GLU A 120 -28.40 4.09 -18.38
C GLU A 120 -29.05 2.82 -18.95
N LEU A 121 -28.25 1.79 -19.24
CA LEU A 121 -28.73 0.49 -19.74
C LEU A 121 -29.31 -0.41 -18.65
N ARG A 122 -29.03 -0.15 -17.37
CA ARG A 122 -29.60 -0.93 -16.28
C ARG A 122 -31.12 -0.74 -16.27
N PRO A 123 -31.92 -1.81 -16.38
CA PRO A 123 -33.37 -1.68 -16.30
C PRO A 123 -33.71 -1.03 -14.96
N ALA A 124 -34.56 0.00 -15.00
CA ALA A 124 -34.97 0.73 -13.81
C ALA A 124 -35.42 -0.29 -12.76
N LYS A 125 -34.74 -0.31 -11.60
CA LYS A 125 -35.17 -1.15 -10.49
C LYS A 125 -36.65 -0.81 -10.25
N PRO A 126 -37.58 -1.79 -10.29
CA PRO A 126 -38.96 -1.51 -9.94
C PRO A 126 -38.93 -0.87 -8.56
N LYS A 127 -39.42 0.37 -8.46
CA LYS A 127 -39.57 1.05 -7.17
C LYS A 127 -40.36 0.07 -6.31
N ALA A 128 -39.72 -0.48 -5.28
CA ALA A 128 -40.45 -1.29 -4.31
C ALA A 128 -41.64 -0.42 -3.87
N PRO A 129 -42.89 -0.91 -3.95
CA PRO A 129 -44.02 -0.14 -3.47
C PRO A 129 -43.70 0.24 -2.03
N VAL A 130 -43.84 1.52 -1.73
CA VAL A 130 -43.68 2.03 -0.38
C VAL A 130 -44.77 1.34 0.44
N ALA A 131 -44.43 0.21 1.06
CA ALA A 131 -45.33 -0.45 1.98
C ALA A 131 -45.47 0.53 3.14
N TYR A 132 -46.56 1.28 3.17
CA TYR A 132 -47.02 1.93 4.38
C TYR A 132 -47.18 0.81 5.41
N ARG A 133 -46.14 0.61 6.23
CA ARG A 133 -46.19 -0.30 7.37
C ARG A 133 -47.12 0.37 8.36
N GLU A 134 -48.40 0.10 8.21
CA GLU A 134 -49.38 0.38 9.21
C GLU A 134 -48.99 -0.42 10.46
N ALA A 135 -48.41 0.28 11.43
CA ALA A 135 -47.95 -0.31 12.66
C ALA A 135 -49.17 -0.84 13.42
N LYS A 136 -49.49 -2.13 13.23
CA LYS A 136 -50.43 -2.87 14.07
C LYS A 136 -49.82 -3.01 15.45
N ASN A 137 -49.92 -1.97 16.26
CA ASN A 137 -49.57 -2.01 17.67
C ASN A 137 -50.74 -2.68 18.41
N SER A 138 -50.66 -3.98 18.63
CA SER A 138 -51.60 -4.78 19.42
C SER A 138 -51.35 -4.60 20.93
N ARG A 139 -51.31 -3.36 21.40
CA ARG A 139 -51.27 -3.06 22.84
C ARG A 139 -52.36 -2.06 23.18
N GLY A 140 -53.50 -2.63 23.56
CA GLY A 140 -54.66 -1.91 24.06
C GLY A 140 -54.31 -0.96 25.20
N ARG A 141 -55.12 0.11 25.28
CA ARG A 141 -55.13 1.12 26.33
C ARG A 141 -55.18 0.45 27.71
N SER A 142 -54.14 0.60 28.52
CA SER A 142 -54.16 0.14 29.91
C SER A 142 -55.17 0.96 30.70
N LEU A 143 -56.25 0.32 31.16
CA LEU A 143 -57.30 0.91 32.00
C LEU A 143 -56.93 0.88 33.49
N PHE A 144 -55.67 1.19 33.83
CA PHE A 144 -55.24 1.28 35.23
C PHE A 144 -54.90 2.73 35.59
N PRO A 145 -55.56 3.34 36.60
CA PRO A 145 -55.19 4.66 37.06
C PRO A 145 -53.78 4.60 37.67
N ARG A 146 -52.83 5.36 37.09
CA ARG A 146 -51.57 5.66 37.79
C ARG A 146 -51.91 6.47 39.04
N VAL A 147 -51.83 5.81 40.19
CA VAL A 147 -51.81 6.47 41.49
C VAL A 147 -50.63 7.43 41.51
N ARG A 148 -50.91 8.73 41.50
CA ARG A 148 -49.92 9.77 41.81
C ARG A 148 -49.60 9.65 43.30
N ARG A 149 -48.40 9.19 43.64
CA ARG A 149 -47.83 9.47 44.97
C ARG A 149 -47.13 10.81 44.91
N ASP A 150 -47.78 11.78 45.53
CA ASP A 150 -47.17 13.04 45.91
C ASP A 150 -46.03 12.81 46.92
N ARG A 151 -44.93 13.53 46.66
CA ARG A 151 -43.98 14.15 47.62
C ARG A 151 -43.24 13.27 48.63
N GLN A 152 -41.92 13.21 48.47
CA GLN A 152 -40.93 13.45 49.55
C GLN A 152 -39.62 13.98 48.93
N PRO A 153 -38.77 14.71 49.69
CA PRO A 153 -38.09 15.92 49.22
C PRO A 153 -36.62 15.72 48.88
N PHE A 154 -36.16 16.57 47.96
CA PHE A 154 -34.80 16.74 47.50
C PHE A 154 -33.88 17.15 48.66
N HIS A 155 -33.11 16.20 49.21
CA HIS A 155 -31.98 16.54 50.07
C HIS A 155 -30.77 16.81 49.18
N GLN A 156 -30.44 18.10 49.05
CA GLN A 156 -29.14 18.57 48.59
C GLN A 156 -28.09 18.08 49.60
N ARG A 157 -27.27 17.11 49.21
CA ARG A 157 -25.95 16.95 49.81
C ARG A 157 -24.92 17.49 48.83
N THR A 158 -24.49 18.71 49.13
CA THR A 158 -23.26 19.31 48.64
C THR A 158 -22.09 18.36 48.93
N HIS A 159 -21.50 17.79 47.89
CA HIS A 159 -20.15 17.25 47.96
C HIS A 159 -19.26 18.07 47.02
N PRO A 160 -18.15 18.63 47.53
CA PRO A 160 -17.33 19.59 46.80
C PRO A 160 -16.60 18.94 45.63
N PHE A 161 -16.50 19.74 44.56
CA PHE A 161 -15.62 19.51 43.42
C PHE A 161 -14.19 19.24 43.89
N TYR A 162 -13.76 17.98 43.77
CA TYR A 162 -12.35 17.68 43.53
C TYR A 162 -12.19 17.29 42.07
N SER A 163 -11.49 18.15 41.34
CA SER A 163 -10.97 17.93 40.01
C SER A 163 -10.24 16.58 39.93
N ALA A 164 -10.89 15.59 39.33
CA ALA A 164 -10.20 14.39 38.88
C ALA A 164 -9.27 14.79 37.73
N ARG A 165 -7.98 14.78 38.03
CA ARG A 165 -6.89 14.89 37.05
C ARG A 165 -7.10 13.87 35.92
N PRO A 166 -6.69 14.19 34.67
CA PRO A 166 -6.72 13.23 33.59
C PRO A 166 -5.78 12.05 33.90
N PRO A 167 -6.03 10.84 33.37
CA PRO A 167 -5.15 9.72 33.58
C PRO A 167 -3.77 10.01 32.97
N SER A 168 -2.76 10.12 33.84
CA SER A 168 -1.36 10.13 33.43
C SER A 168 -1.05 8.84 32.70
N TYR A 169 -0.82 8.93 31.39
CA TYR A 169 -0.15 7.87 30.65
C TYR A 169 1.19 7.56 31.34
N PRO A 170 1.53 6.29 31.60
CA PRO A 170 2.90 5.96 31.96
C PRO A 170 3.78 6.27 30.76
N PHE A 171 4.56 7.34 30.90
CA PHE A 171 5.75 7.57 30.11
C PHE A 171 6.61 6.30 30.19
N TYR A 172 6.72 5.54 29.10
CA TYR A 172 7.90 4.72 28.86
C TYR A 172 9.06 5.66 28.55
N ARG A 173 9.59 6.27 29.61
CA ARG A 173 10.82 7.06 29.58
C ARG A 173 11.78 6.47 30.59
N GLY A 174 12.59 5.54 30.12
CA GLY A 174 13.82 5.19 30.81
C GLY A 174 14.29 3.75 30.59
N ARG A 175 15.47 3.68 29.98
CA ARG A 175 16.54 2.74 30.34
C ARG A 175 16.58 1.40 29.58
N ASN A 176 16.99 1.50 28.30
CA ASN A 176 17.99 0.61 27.74
C ASN A 176 19.12 1.46 27.15
N LEU A 177 19.96 1.99 28.05
CA LEU A 177 21.24 2.63 27.75
C LEU A 177 22.34 1.78 28.40
N ALA A 178 22.33 0.49 28.07
CA ALA A 178 23.33 -0.50 28.46
C ALA A 178 23.41 -1.59 27.38
N ARG A 179 23.57 -1.18 26.11
CA ARG A 179 24.09 -2.05 25.04
C ARG A 179 24.69 -1.27 23.87
N MET A 180 25.29 -0.11 24.17
CA MET A 180 26.12 0.67 23.22
C MET A 180 27.39 1.18 23.91
N GLN A 181 28.08 0.29 24.62
CA GLN A 181 29.52 0.42 24.82
C GLN A 181 30.12 -0.87 24.29
N GLY A 182 30.90 -0.75 23.21
CA GLY A 182 31.44 -1.88 22.45
C GLY A 182 30.97 -1.85 21.00
N GLN A 183 31.38 -0.81 20.28
CA GLN A 183 31.54 -0.69 18.80
C GLN A 183 31.51 0.79 18.41
N ARG A 184 32.41 1.58 18.98
CA ARG A 184 32.73 2.93 18.46
C ARG A 184 34.12 3.38 18.86
N THR A 185 35.07 2.44 18.81
CA THR A 185 36.49 2.68 19.09
C THR A 185 37.41 2.27 17.95
N GLU A 186 36.89 1.95 16.75
CA GLU A 186 37.75 1.60 15.60
C GLU A 186 37.81 2.68 14.51
N GLU A 187 36.84 3.60 14.43
CA GLU A 187 36.85 4.63 13.37
C GLU A 187 37.65 5.89 13.74
N THR A 188 37.98 6.11 15.02
CA THR A 188 38.81 7.26 15.45
C THR A 188 40.30 6.96 15.54
N GLU A 189 40.73 5.69 15.47
CA GLU A 189 42.16 5.35 15.40
C GLU A 189 42.70 5.37 13.95
N PHE A 190 41.87 5.04 12.95
CA PHE A 190 42.30 5.11 11.54
C PHE A 190 42.55 6.54 11.04
N ILE A 191 41.77 7.52 11.51
CA ILE A 191 41.92 8.92 11.07
C ILE A 191 43.14 9.59 11.73
N ASN A 192 43.55 9.15 12.93
CA ASN A 192 44.73 9.69 13.60
C ASN A 192 46.05 9.03 13.15
N LEU A 193 46.02 7.78 12.68
CA LEU A 193 47.21 7.12 12.10
C LEU A 193 47.61 7.69 10.73
N GLN A 194 46.67 8.24 9.97
CA GLN A 194 46.94 8.83 8.65
C GLN A 194 47.46 10.27 8.70
N ARG A 195 47.47 10.91 9.88
CA ARG A 195 48.08 12.25 10.10
C ARG A 195 49.47 12.20 10.73
N SER A 196 49.98 11.02 11.09
CA SER A 196 51.31 10.83 11.68
C SER A 196 52.38 10.35 10.67
N LEU A 197 52.04 10.26 9.38
CA LEU A 197 52.93 9.79 8.30
C LEU A 197 53.06 10.79 7.13
N ASN A 198 52.89 12.08 7.38
CA ASN A 198 53.31 13.17 6.50
C ASN A 198 54.14 14.19 7.30
#